data_AF-A0A2H0KAB5-F1
#
_entry.id   AF-A0A2H0KAB5-F1
#
_cell.length_a   1.000
_cell.length_b   1.000
_cell.length_c   1.000
_cell.angle_alpha   90.00
_cell.angle_beta   90.00
_cell.angle_gamma   90.00
#
_symmetry.space_group_name_H-M   'P 1'
#
loop_
_entity.id
_entity.type
_entity.pdbx_description
1 polymer ?
#
loop_
_entity_poly.entity_id
_entity_poly.type
_entity_poly.pdbx_seq_one_letter_code
_entity_poly.pdbx_strand_id
1 'polypeptide(L)'
;MNESMVMSTGATVFNDWFQMTIGIITVIIGLSAIFLIFRINRQLGGRISQALRFFTAGVLCNVSAVIWTLVYGHSLVIGSIDVNIHQNLMSIGMIFFIISTTRFAKLIQ
;
A
#
# COMPACT_ATOMS: atom_id res chain seq x y z
N MET A 1 28.94 -23.74 22.07
CA MET A 1 28.23 -22.61 21.42
C MET A 1 27.85 -23.05 20.02
N ASN A 2 26.69 -22.63 19.54
CA ASN A 2 26.43 -22.37 18.11
C ASN A 2 25.50 -23.26 17.27
N GLU A 3 24.51 -23.97 17.84
CA GLU A 3 23.38 -24.50 17.02
C GLU A 3 22.13 -23.60 17.14
N SER A 4 21.79 -23.17 18.36
CA SER A 4 20.67 -22.24 18.61
C SER A 4 20.88 -20.86 17.98
N MET A 5 22.13 -20.37 17.94
CA MET A 5 22.48 -19.09 17.29
C MET A 5 22.42 -19.20 15.76
N VAL A 6 22.74 -20.35 15.17
CA VAL A 6 22.67 -20.59 13.72
C VAL A 6 21.21 -20.75 13.27
N MET A 7 20.38 -21.47 14.04
CA MET A 7 18.94 -21.56 13.78
C MET A 7 18.24 -20.19 13.89
N SER A 8 18.58 -19.39 14.90
CA SER A 8 18.03 -18.04 15.07
C SER A 8 18.38 -17.14 13.89
N THR A 9 19.63 -17.18 13.42
CA THR A 9 20.09 -16.37 12.28
C THR A 9 19.44 -16.83 10.96
N GLY A 10 19.26 -18.15 10.77
CA GLY A 10 18.58 -18.68 9.58
C GLY A 10 17.10 -18.30 9.51
N ALA A 11 16.39 -18.32 10.65
CA ALA A 11 14.98 -17.95 10.73
C ALA A 11 14.75 -16.45 10.51
N THR A 12 15.61 -15.58 11.04
CA THR A 12 15.51 -14.13 10.83
C THR A 12 15.77 -13.76 9.36
N VAL A 13 16.83 -14.33 8.77
CA VAL A 13 17.15 -14.09 7.36
C VAL A 13 16.00 -14.55 6.45
N PHE A 14 15.43 -15.74 6.69
CA PHE A 14 14.27 -16.21 5.92
C PHE A 14 13.06 -15.28 6.03
N ASN A 15 12.75 -14.78 7.24
CA ASN A 15 11.64 -13.85 7.45
C ASN A 15 11.86 -12.52 6.70
N ASP A 16 13.08 -11.99 6.73
CA ASP A 16 13.43 -10.74 6.04
C ASP A 16 13.28 -10.88 4.51
N TRP A 17 13.78 -11.97 3.91
CA TRP A 17 13.60 -12.25 2.48
C TRP A 17 12.14 -12.47 2.09
N PHE A 18 11.38 -13.14 2.95
CA PHE A 18 9.95 -13.39 2.73
C PHE A 18 9.14 -12.09 2.74
N GLN A 19 9.35 -11.23 3.74
CA GLN A 19 8.71 -9.92 3.82
C GLN A 19 9.08 -9.02 2.65
N MET A 20 10.35 -9.00 2.25
CA MET A 20 10.80 -8.26 1.07
C MET A 20 10.09 -8.73 -0.20
N THR A 21 9.99 -10.05 -0.40
CA THR A 21 9.32 -10.64 -1.58
C THR A 21 7.85 -10.28 -1.63
N ILE A 22 7.13 -10.39 -0.51
CA ILE A 22 5.73 -9.97 -0.41
C ILE A 22 5.58 -8.49 -0.70
N GLY A 23 6.46 -7.64 -0.16
CA GLY A 23 6.44 -6.20 -0.43
C GLY A 23 6.59 -5.89 -1.93
N ILE A 24 7.54 -6.53 -2.62
CA ILE A 24 7.75 -6.35 -4.07
C ILE A 24 6.51 -6.79 -4.85
N ILE A 25 5.96 -7.97 -4.56
CA ILE A 25 4.75 -8.47 -5.22
C ILE A 25 3.58 -7.51 -4.99
N THR A 26 3.43 -6.99 -3.77
CA THR A 26 2.37 -6.03 -3.42
C THR A 26 2.48 -4.75 -4.24
N VAL A 27 3.69 -4.21 -4.42
CA VAL A 27 3.94 -3.04 -5.27
C VAL A 27 3.57 -3.34 -6.73
N ILE A 28 3.97 -4.50 -7.27
CA ILE A 28 3.64 -4.90 -8.65
C ILE A 28 2.12 -4.98 -8.86
N ILE A 29 1.41 -5.62 -7.93
CA ILE A 29 -0.06 -5.73 -7.98
C ILE A 29 -0.70 -4.35 -7.91
N GLY A 30 -0.25 -3.49 -6.99
CA GLY A 30 -0.79 -2.14 -6.85
C GLY A 30 -0.58 -1.27 -8.08
N LEU A 31 0.60 -1.30 -8.69
CA LEU A 31 0.88 -0.60 -9.96
C LEU A 31 0.04 -1.14 -11.11
N SER A 32 -0.14 -2.47 -11.18
CA SER A 32 -0.99 -3.12 -12.18
C SER A 32 -2.46 -2.69 -12.02
N ALA A 33 -2.94 -2.59 -10.78
CA ALA A 33 -4.28 -2.11 -10.49
C ALA A 33 -4.46 -0.64 -10.94
N ILE A 34 -3.51 0.24 -10.64
CA ILE A 34 -3.52 1.64 -11.10
C ILE A 34 -3.57 1.71 -12.63
N PHE A 35 -2.77 0.91 -13.33
CA PHE A 35 -2.76 0.85 -14.79
C PHE A 35 -4.13 0.41 -15.36
N LEU A 36 -4.73 -0.64 -14.79
CA LEU A 36 -6.05 -1.11 -15.19
C LEU A 36 -7.13 -0.06 -14.93
N ILE A 37 -7.10 0.60 -13.77
CA ILE A 37 -8.03 1.68 -13.44
C ILE A 37 -7.88 2.82 -14.45
N PHE A 38 -6.65 3.23 -14.77
CA PHE A 38 -6.42 4.30 -15.74
C PHE A 38 -6.97 3.94 -17.14
N ARG A 39 -6.79 2.67 -17.56
CA ARG A 39 -7.35 2.16 -18.82
C ARG A 39 -8.89 2.21 -18.82
N ILE A 40 -9.51 1.81 -17.72
CA ILE A 40 -10.98 1.86 -17.54
C ILE A 40 -11.46 3.32 -17.50
N ASN A 41 -10.73 4.21 -16.83
CA ASN A 41 -11.09 5.62 -16.67
C ASN A 41 -11.13 6.38 -18.01
N ARG A 42 -10.37 5.92 -19.02
CA ARG A 42 -10.43 6.46 -20.39
C ARG A 42 -11.73 6.12 -21.12
N GLN A 43 -12.40 5.03 -20.73
CA GLN A 43 -13.66 4.58 -21.33
C GLN A 43 -14.90 5.11 -20.58
N LEU A 44 -14.72 5.51 -19.31
CA LEU A 44 -15.80 5.93 -18.43
C LEU A 44 -15.78 7.46 -18.25
N GLY A 45 -16.89 8.11 -18.60
CA GLY A 45 -17.11 9.53 -18.34
C GLY A 45 -17.87 9.80 -17.04
N GLY A 46 -17.96 11.08 -16.67
CA GLY A 46 -18.89 11.56 -15.64
C GLY A 46 -18.52 11.16 -14.20
N ARG A 47 -19.55 10.89 -13.39
CA ARG A 47 -19.42 10.65 -11.94
C ARG A 47 -18.59 9.41 -11.60
N ILE A 48 -18.61 8.39 -12.46
CA ILE A 48 -17.84 7.15 -12.28
C ILE A 48 -16.34 7.43 -12.38
N SER A 49 -15.94 8.28 -13.34
CA SER A 49 -14.54 8.70 -13.48
C SER A 49 -14.03 9.38 -12.21
N GLN A 50 -14.86 10.22 -11.59
CA GLN A 50 -14.51 10.90 -10.35
C GLN A 50 -14.33 9.94 -9.18
N ALA A 51 -15.19 8.92 -9.04
CA ALA A 51 -15.05 7.88 -8.02
C ALA A 51 -13.76 7.06 -8.24
N LEU A 52 -13.48 6.65 -9.48
CA LEU A 52 -12.25 5.93 -9.83
C LEU A 52 -10.98 6.74 -9.57
N ARG A 53 -11.00 8.07 -9.66
CA ARG A 53 -9.86 8.91 -9.28
C ARG A 53 -9.55 8.82 -7.79
N PHE A 54 -10.58 8.86 -6.93
CA PHE A 54 -10.39 8.65 -5.49
C PHE A 54 -9.92 7.23 -5.19
N PHE A 55 -10.46 6.23 -5.88
CA PHE A 55 -9.96 4.85 -5.77
C PHE A 55 -8.46 4.76 -6.12
N THR A 56 -8.07 5.37 -7.24
CA THR A 56 -6.66 5.40 -7.69
C THR A 56 -5.76 6.09 -6.67
N ALA A 57 -6.21 7.22 -6.09
CA ALA A 57 -5.48 7.92 -5.03
C ALA A 57 -5.29 7.05 -3.78
N GLY A 58 -6.31 6.26 -3.41
CA GLY A 58 -6.21 5.29 -2.31
C GLY A 58 -5.18 4.19 -2.59
N VAL A 59 -5.21 3.60 -3.79
CA VAL A 59 -4.22 2.59 -4.20
C VAL A 59 -2.81 3.17 -4.22
N LEU A 60 -2.64 4.39 -4.75
CA LEU A 60 -1.36 5.09 -4.76
C LEU A 60 -0.81 5.28 -3.34
N CYS A 61 -1.65 5.71 -2.40
CA CYS A 61 -1.22 5.91 -1.01
C CYS A 61 -0.75 4.59 -0.38
N ASN A 62 -1.48 3.50 -0.58
CA ASN A 62 -1.10 2.18 -0.06
C ASN A 62 0.18 1.65 -0.73
N VAL A 63 0.33 1.81 -2.05
CA VAL A 63 1.57 1.44 -2.75
C VAL A 63 2.74 2.25 -2.24
N SER A 64 2.58 3.56 -2.05
CA SER A 64 3.58 4.43 -1.44
C SER A 64 3.94 4.00 -0.02
N ALA A 65 2.98 3.51 0.77
CA ALA A 65 3.24 2.98 2.12
C ALA A 65 4.17 1.75 2.08
N VAL A 66 3.93 0.84 1.14
CA VAL A 66 4.75 -0.36 0.96
C VAL A 66 6.13 0.00 0.40
N ILE A 67 6.21 0.89 -0.60
CA ILE A 67 7.49 1.40 -1.11
C ILE A 67 8.29 2.06 0.01
N TRP A 68 7.65 2.89 0.82
CA TRP A 68 8.30 3.51 1.97
C TRP A 68 8.89 2.46 2.92
N THR A 69 8.11 1.42 3.23
CA THR A 69 8.54 0.34 4.12
C THR A 69 9.73 -0.43 3.55
N LEU A 70 9.74 -0.67 2.24
CA LEU A 70 10.83 -1.36 1.55
C LEU A 70 12.14 -0.56 1.53
N VAL A 71 12.06 0.77 1.47
CA VAL A 71 13.26 1.62 1.34
C VAL A 71 13.79 2.11 2.69
N TYR A 72 12.88 2.48 3.60
CA TYR A 72 13.23 3.19 4.84
C TYR A 72 12.82 2.44 6.12
N GLY A 73 12.07 1.33 6.01
CA GLY A 73 11.48 0.63 7.14
C GLY A 73 10.11 1.18 7.56
N HIS A 74 9.51 0.57 8.59
CA HIS A 74 8.14 0.86 9.02
C HIS A 74 7.95 2.22 9.70
N SER A 75 8.96 2.63 10.47
CA SER A 75 8.92 3.83 11.29
C SER A 75 10.03 4.80 10.93
N LEU A 76 9.75 6.08 11.13
CA LEU A 76 10.74 7.13 11.07
C LEU A 76 10.80 7.79 12.44
N VAL A 77 11.96 7.67 13.08
CA VAL A 77 12.23 8.23 14.41
C VAL A 77 12.84 9.62 14.23
N ILE A 78 12.12 10.66 14.62
CA ILE A 78 12.64 12.04 14.69
C ILE A 78 12.71 12.44 16.17
N GLY A 79 13.92 12.51 16.71
CA GLY A 79 14.13 12.80 18.12
C GLY A 79 13.56 11.69 19.02
N SER A 80 12.57 12.02 19.86
CA SER A 80 11.86 11.07 20.73
C SER A 80 10.51 10.60 20.16
N ILE A 81 10.14 11.02 18.96
CA ILE A 81 8.84 10.71 18.34
C ILE A 81 9.05 9.59 17.31
N ASP A 82 8.38 8.47 17.55
CA ASP A 82 8.23 7.39 16.57
C ASP A 82 6.99 7.64 15.71
N VAL A 83 7.21 7.95 14.43
CA VAL A 83 6.13 8.13 13.46
C VAL A 83 6.08 6.90 12.55
N ASN A 84 5.01 6.11 12.69
CA ASN A 84 4.71 4.99 11.80
C ASN A 84 4.13 5.51 10.47
N ILE A 85 5.02 5.85 9.55
CA ILE A 85 4.67 6.38 8.23
C ILE A 85 3.86 5.36 7.43
N HIS A 86 4.21 4.07 7.53
CA HIS A 86 3.48 3.00 6.85
C HIS A 86 1.98 3.02 7.23
N GLN A 87 1.68 3.02 8.52
CA GLN A 87 0.31 3.00 9.03
C GLN A 87 -0.45 4.29 8.67
N ASN A 88 0.23 5.43 8.69
CA ASN A 88 -0.38 6.71 8.31
C ASN A 88 -0.78 6.74 6.83
N LEU A 89 0.08 6.30 5.91
CA LEU A 89 -0.29 6.21 4.49
C LEU A 89 -1.41 5.20 4.26
N MET A 90 -1.36 4.03 4.90
CA MET A 90 -2.44 3.03 4.78
C MET A 90 -3.80 3.60 5.25
N SER A 91 -3.79 4.38 6.33
CA SER A 91 -4.99 5.04 6.87
C SER A 91 -5.54 6.09 5.90
N ILE A 92 -4.66 6.90 5.29
CA ILE A 92 -5.05 7.87 4.26
C ILE A 92 -5.64 7.16 3.03
N GLY A 93 -5.05 6.04 2.61
CA GLY A 93 -5.57 5.21 1.53
C GLY A 93 -6.99 4.71 1.80
N MET A 94 -7.26 4.26 3.04
CA MET A 94 -8.60 3.84 3.47
C MET A 94 -9.62 4.98 3.41
N ILE A 95 -9.25 6.20 3.78
CA ILE A 95 -10.13 7.37 3.67
C ILE A 95 -10.53 7.59 2.20
N PHE A 96 -9.57 7.51 1.27
CA PHE A 96 -9.87 7.63 -0.15
C PHE A 96 -10.77 6.51 -0.67
N PHE A 97 -10.60 5.28 -0.18
CA PHE A 97 -11.50 4.18 -0.52
C PHE A 97 -12.93 4.42 0.00
N ILE A 98 -13.11 4.91 1.21
CA ILE A 98 -14.43 5.25 1.76
C ILE A 98 -15.11 6.31 0.89
N ILE A 99 -14.39 7.38 0.52
CA ILE A 99 -14.92 8.43 -0.35
C ILE A 99 -15.30 7.87 -1.73
N SER A 100 -14.43 7.03 -2.30
CA SER A 100 -14.68 6.36 -3.58
C SER A 100 -15.95 5.50 -3.53
N THR A 101 -16.05 4.61 -2.54
CA THR A 101 -17.21 3.71 -2.36
C THR A 101 -18.50 4.48 -2.15
N THR A 102 -18.47 5.56 -1.34
CA THR A 102 -19.64 6.42 -1.12
C THR A 102 -20.12 7.06 -2.43
N ARG A 103 -19.18 7.47 -3.30
CA ARG A 103 -19.52 8.02 -4.62
C ARG A 103 -20.07 6.96 -5.55
N PHE A 104 -19.54 5.74 -5.52
CA PHE A 104 -20.09 4.61 -6.28
C PHE A 104 -21.51 4.24 -5.82
N ALA A 105 -21.78 4.23 -4.51
CA ALA A 105 -23.11 3.94 -3.98
C ALA A 105 -24.17 4.95 -4.47
N LYS A 106 -23.82 6.24 -4.50
CA LYS A 106 -24.67 7.33 -5.02
C LYS A 106 -24.88 7.33 -6.53
N LEU A 107 -24.22 6.43 -7.26
CA LEU A 107 -24.36 6.26 -8.71
C LEU A 107 -25.38 5.17 -9.05
N ILE A 108 -25.67 4.28 -8.11
CA ILE A 108 -26.59 3.15 -8.27
C ILE A 108 -27.99 3.52 -7.74
N GLN A 109 -28.07 4.45 -6.80
CA GLN A 109 -29.32 5.12 -6.38
C GLN A 109 -29.69 6.25 -7.34
#